data_AF-A0A356MSR1-F1
#
_entry.id   AF-A0A356MSR1-F1
#
_cell.length_a   1.000
_cell.length_b   1.000
_cell.length_c   1.000
_cell.angle_alpha   90.00
_cell.angle_beta   90.00
_cell.angle_gamma   90.00
#
_symmetry.space_group_name_H-M   'P 1'
#
loop_
_entity.id
_entity.type
_entity.pdbx_description
1 polymer ?
#
loop_
_entity_poly.entity_id
_entity_poly.type
_entity_poly.pdbx_seq_one_letter_code
_entity_poly.pdbx_strand_id
1 'polypeptide(L)'
;AQKKAGYEGVITPHIGNKELYITSGHYAKYGEDSFQPISTPAEGEEYLLKPMNCPHHCEIFKSRPRSYRDLPVRFAEFGTVYRYEQSGELHGLTRVRGFTQDDAHI
;
A
#
# COMPACT_ATOMS: atom_id res chain seq x y z
N ALA A 1 17.29 -12.21 -4.97
CA ALA A 1 16.47 -13.18 -5.73
C ALA A 1 15.55 -12.47 -6.73
N GLN A 2 14.73 -11.52 -6.27
CA GLN A 2 13.80 -10.70 -7.08
C GLN A 2 14.36 -10.18 -8.41
N LYS A 3 15.53 -9.50 -8.40
CA LYS A 3 16.17 -8.99 -9.62
C LYS A 3 16.52 -10.08 -10.64
N LYS A 4 16.95 -11.26 -10.17
CA LYS A 4 17.23 -12.41 -11.05
C LYS A 4 15.94 -13.00 -11.64
N ALA A 5 14.80 -12.84 -10.96
CA ALA A 5 13.47 -13.26 -11.40
C ALA A 5 12.74 -12.20 -12.24
N GLY A 6 13.39 -11.07 -12.57
CA GLY A 6 12.83 -10.04 -13.44
C GLY A 6 11.87 -9.05 -12.76
N TYR A 7 11.91 -8.92 -11.43
CA TYR A 7 11.16 -7.88 -10.72
C TYR A 7 11.91 -6.54 -10.76
N GLU A 8 11.15 -5.48 -11.00
CA GLU A 8 11.56 -4.09 -10.86
C GLU A 8 11.32 -3.65 -9.41
N GLY A 9 12.40 -3.22 -8.74
CA GLY A 9 12.31 -2.69 -7.38
C GLY A 9 11.71 -1.30 -7.38
N VAL A 10 10.63 -1.11 -6.64
CA VAL A 10 9.95 0.18 -6.47
C VAL A 10 9.88 0.56 -4.99
N ILE A 11 9.68 1.85 -4.72
CA ILE A 11 9.43 2.37 -3.38
C ILE A 11 8.22 3.27 -3.48
N THR A 12 7.21 3.02 -2.65
CA THR A 12 5.97 3.79 -2.63
C THR A 12 5.83 4.58 -1.33
N PRO A 13 5.17 5.75 -1.36
CA PRO A 13 4.92 6.53 -0.15
C PRO A 13 4.26 5.73 0.98
N HIS A 14 4.43 6.17 2.23
CA HIS A 14 3.78 5.55 3.40
C HIS A 14 2.35 6.04 3.62
N ILE A 15 2.02 7.22 3.08
CA ILE A 15 0.69 7.82 3.12
C ILE A 15 0.17 8.01 1.70
N GLY A 16 -1.14 7.91 1.54
CA GLY A 16 -1.84 8.17 0.28
C GLY A 16 -3.11 8.97 0.54
N ASN A 17 -3.58 9.70 -0.47
CA ASN A 17 -4.86 10.40 -0.39
C ASN A 17 -5.98 9.39 -0.12
N LYS A 18 -6.95 9.75 0.73
CA LYS A 18 -8.10 8.92 1.09
C LYS A 18 -8.85 8.38 -0.13
N GLU A 19 -8.98 9.16 -1.19
CA GLU A 19 -9.64 8.76 -2.43
C GLU A 19 -9.02 7.51 -3.06
N LEU A 20 -7.68 7.37 -3.02
CA LEU A 20 -6.99 6.18 -3.54
C LEU A 20 -7.48 4.89 -2.85
N TYR A 21 -7.70 4.95 -1.53
CA TYR A 21 -8.17 3.82 -0.75
C TYR A 21 -9.67 3.56 -0.92
N ILE A 22 -10.45 4.60 -1.20
CA ILE A 22 -11.87 4.46 -1.59
C ILE A 22 -11.95 3.77 -2.95
N THR A 23 -11.23 4.27 -3.96
CA THR A 23 -11.22 3.70 -5.32
C THR A 23 -10.77 2.25 -5.34
N SER A 24 -9.76 1.90 -4.54
CA SER A 24 -9.28 0.52 -4.43
C SER A 24 -10.13 -0.39 -3.53
N GLY A 25 -11.19 0.13 -2.89
CA GLY A 25 -12.05 -0.60 -1.96
C GLY A 25 -11.44 -0.88 -0.58
N HIS A 26 -10.19 -0.49 -0.35
CA HIS A 26 -9.50 -0.68 0.94
C HIS A 26 -10.15 0.13 2.06
N TYR A 27 -10.65 1.33 1.76
CA TYR A 27 -11.30 2.17 2.76
C TYR A 27 -12.59 1.54 3.30
N ALA A 28 -13.35 0.82 2.47
CA ALA A 28 -14.55 0.12 2.95
C ALA A 28 -14.20 -1.08 3.86
N LYS A 29 -13.08 -1.76 3.58
CA LYS A 29 -12.67 -2.96 4.33
C LYS A 29 -11.91 -2.63 5.62
N TYR A 30 -11.10 -1.58 5.58
CA TYR A 30 -10.20 -1.23 6.69
C TYR A 30 -10.58 0.10 7.35
N GLY A 31 -11.43 0.95 6.77
CA GLY A 31 -11.56 2.35 7.18
C GLY A 31 -11.96 2.57 8.64
N GLU A 32 -12.95 1.84 9.14
CA GLU A 32 -13.36 1.95 10.55
C GLU A 32 -12.35 1.31 11.51
N ASP A 33 -11.75 0.19 11.09
CA ASP A 33 -10.83 -0.61 11.91
C ASP A 33 -9.35 -0.25 11.70
N SER A 34 -9.03 0.80 10.94
CA SER A 34 -7.66 1.22 10.63
C SER A 34 -7.27 2.47 11.40
N PHE A 35 -6.02 2.89 11.21
CA PHE A 35 -5.59 4.21 11.63
C PHE A 35 -6.50 5.27 11.01
N GLN A 36 -6.97 6.19 11.86
CA GLN A 36 -7.84 7.27 11.47
C GLN A 36 -7.19 8.14 10.38
N PRO A 37 -7.96 8.72 9.46
CA PRO A 37 -7.45 9.63 8.46
C PRO A 37 -6.69 10.81 9.09
N ILE A 38 -5.61 11.22 8.44
CA ILE A 38 -4.80 12.38 8.78
C ILE A 38 -5.40 13.57 8.04
N SER A 39 -5.99 14.52 8.78
CA SER A 39 -6.46 15.79 8.21
C SER A 39 -5.29 16.73 7.98
N THR A 40 -5.27 17.37 6.82
CA THR A 40 -4.28 18.42 6.51
C THR A 40 -4.84 19.81 6.81
N PRO A 41 -4.03 20.88 6.75
CA PRO A 41 -4.53 22.25 6.80
C PRO A 41 -5.42 22.64 5.61
N ALA A 42 -5.41 21.87 4.51
CA ALA A 42 -6.26 22.11 3.36
C ALA A 42 -7.64 21.48 3.56
N GLU A 43 -8.69 22.26 3.32
CA GLU A 43 -10.07 21.81 3.50
C GLU A 43 -10.40 20.67 2.52
N GLY A 44 -10.94 19.57 3.04
CA GLY A 44 -11.31 18.39 2.25
C GLY A 44 -10.15 17.46 1.88
N GLU A 45 -8.91 17.76 2.27
CA GLU A 45 -7.77 16.89 2.00
C GLU A 45 -7.45 15.99 3.21
N GLU A 46 -7.70 14.69 3.02
CA GLU A 46 -7.43 13.62 4.01
C GLU A 46 -6.46 12.58 3.44
N TYR A 47 -5.54 12.12 4.29
CA TYR A 47 -4.61 11.04 3.96
C TYR A 47 -4.82 9.83 4.88
N LEU A 48 -4.40 8.65 4.42
CA LEU A 48 -4.29 7.47 5.29
C LEU A 48 -2.88 6.88 5.20
N LEU A 49 -2.44 6.31 6.33
CA LEU A 49 -1.32 5.37 6.37
C LEU A 49 -1.69 4.12 5.55
N LYS A 50 -0.78 3.67 4.68
CA LYS A 50 -1.07 2.55 3.78
C LYS A 50 -1.30 1.24 4.54
N PRO A 51 -2.47 0.58 4.41
CA PRO A 51 -2.70 -0.74 4.99
C PRO A 51 -2.13 -1.88 4.12
N MET A 52 -1.90 -1.60 2.83
CA MET A 52 -1.37 -2.48 1.79
C MET A 52 -0.68 -1.65 0.70
N ASN A 53 0.30 -2.23 -0.02
CA ASN A 53 1.02 -1.53 -1.09
C ASN A 53 0.28 -1.58 -2.45
N CYS A 54 -0.66 -2.51 -2.63
CA CYS A 54 -1.35 -2.77 -3.90
C CYS A 54 -1.85 -1.50 -4.61
N PRO A 55 -2.58 -0.57 -3.95
CA PRO A 55 -3.08 0.63 -4.61
C PRO A 55 -1.97 1.52 -5.20
N HIS A 56 -0.81 1.56 -4.54
CA HIS A 56 0.32 2.37 -5.00
C HIS A 56 1.02 1.73 -6.20
N HIS A 57 1.11 0.39 -6.23
CA HIS A 57 1.68 -0.34 -7.38
C HIS A 57 0.77 -0.19 -8.61
N CYS A 58 -0.55 -0.13 -8.41
CA CYS A 58 -1.50 0.22 -9.47
C CYS A 58 -1.27 1.63 -10.04
N GLU A 59 -1.01 2.63 -9.18
CA GLU A 59 -0.69 3.99 -9.66
C GLU A 59 0.63 4.04 -10.43
N ILE A 60 1.66 3.29 -10.00
CA ILE A 60 2.91 3.14 -10.77
C ILE A 60 2.62 2.50 -12.13
N PHE A 61 1.79 1.46 -12.19
CA PHE A 61 1.41 0.83 -13.45
C PHE A 61 0.71 1.82 -14.39
N LYS A 62 -0.25 2.58 -13.84
CA LYS A 62 -1.09 3.57 -14.55
C LYS A 62 -0.34 4.82 -15.00
N SER A 63 0.82 5.14 -14.40
CA SER A 63 1.63 6.33 -14.71
C SER A 63 2.04 6.47 -16.17
N ARG A 64 2.05 5.37 -16.95
CA ARG A 64 2.30 5.39 -18.39
C ARG A 64 1.54 4.29 -19.13
N PRO A 65 1.17 4.50 -20.41
CA PRO A 65 0.59 3.45 -21.24
C PRO A 65 1.53 2.23 -21.36
N ARG A 66 0.96 1.03 -21.39
CA ARG A 66 1.69 -0.24 -21.52
C ARG A 66 1.22 -1.02 -22.74
N SER A 67 2.15 -1.59 -23.49
CA SER A 67 1.86 -2.53 -24.57
C SER A 67 1.73 -3.94 -24.02
N TYR A 68 1.00 -4.81 -24.73
CA TYR A 68 0.98 -6.25 -24.44
C TYR A 68 2.39 -6.88 -24.47
N ARG A 69 3.32 -6.27 -25.22
CA ARG A 69 4.73 -6.71 -25.31
C ARG A 69 5.54 -6.40 -24.06
N ASP A 70 5.11 -5.41 -23.26
CA ASP A 70 5.76 -5.04 -22.01
C ASP A 70 5.34 -5.97 -20.85
N LEU A 71 4.32 -6.79 -21.07
CA LEU A 71 3.82 -7.74 -20.08
C LEU A 71 4.62 -9.06 -20.15
N PRO A 72 4.78 -9.73 -19.00
CA PRO A 72 4.36 -9.33 -17.65
C PRO A 72 5.26 -8.27 -17.00
N VAL A 73 4.64 -7.22 -16.46
CA VAL A 73 5.31 -6.23 -15.59
C VAL A 73 5.37 -6.81 -14.18
N ARG A 74 6.46 -6.60 -13.46
CA ARG A 74 6.64 -7.15 -12.12
C ARG A 74 7.22 -6.10 -11.20
N PHE A 75 6.44 -5.62 -10.24
CA PHE A 75 6.92 -4.70 -9.21
C PHE A 75 7.17 -5.48 -7.92
N ALA A 76 8.29 -5.18 -7.27
CA ALA A 76 8.60 -5.68 -5.93
C ALA A 76 8.99 -4.51 -5.02
N GLU A 77 8.54 -4.56 -3.78
CA GLU A 77 8.85 -3.55 -2.76
C GLU A 77 8.96 -4.23 -1.40
N PHE A 78 9.99 -3.87 -0.63
CA PHE A 78 9.97 -4.11 0.82
C PHE A 78 9.05 -3.08 1.47
N GLY A 79 7.74 -3.26 1.29
CA GLY A 79 6.73 -2.25 1.57
C GLY A 79 6.30 -2.28 3.03
N THR A 80 6.58 -1.19 3.74
CA THR A 80 6.12 -1.00 5.13
C THR A 80 4.66 -0.59 5.15
N VAL A 81 3.82 -1.39 5.82
CA VAL A 81 2.38 -1.14 5.95
C VAL A 81 1.98 -0.99 7.41
N TYR A 82 0.85 -0.34 7.63
CA TYR A 82 0.32 -0.05 8.95
C TYR A 82 -1.11 -0.57 9.07
N ARG A 83 -1.39 -1.38 10.10
CA ARG A 83 -2.71 -1.94 10.37
C ARG A 83 -3.05 -1.72 11.83
N TYR A 84 -4.24 -1.22 12.11
CA TYR A 84 -4.66 -0.99 13.47
C TYR A 84 -5.22 -2.29 14.07
N GLU A 85 -4.35 -3.10 14.63
CA GLU A 85 -4.73 -4.28 15.40
C GLU A 85 -5.17 -3.85 16.82
N GLN A 86 -6.18 -4.51 17.39
CA GLN A 86 -6.64 -4.19 18.74
C GLN A 86 -5.53 -4.45 19.76
N SER A 87 -5.48 -3.67 20.85
CA SER A 87 -4.39 -3.76 21.83
C SER A 87 -4.24 -5.16 22.44
N GLY A 88 -5.35 -5.89 22.62
CA GLY A 88 -5.36 -7.27 23.11
C GLY A 88 -4.92 -8.32 22.09
N GLU A 89 -4.78 -7.97 20.82
CA GLU A 89 -4.37 -8.88 19.74
C GLU A 89 -2.87 -8.82 19.45
N LEU A 90 -2.17 -7.81 19.97
CA LEU A 90 -0.74 -7.63 19.74
C LEU A 90 0.07 -8.74 20.40
N HIS A 91 0.99 -9.34 19.65
CA HIS A 91 1.80 -10.44 20.14
C HIS A 91 3.20 -10.43 19.54
N GLY A 92 4.19 -10.11 20.37
CA GLY A 92 5.61 -10.15 20.02
C GLY A 92 5.90 -9.48 18.67
N LEU A 93 6.50 -10.25 17.75
CA LEU A 93 6.76 -9.85 16.37
C LEU A 93 5.78 -10.48 15.36
N THR A 94 4.87 -11.34 15.82
CA THR A 94 3.95 -12.08 14.93
C THR A 94 2.69 -11.28 14.62
N ARG A 95 2.26 -10.38 15.51
CA ARG A 95 1.11 -9.50 15.30
C ARG A 95 1.42 -8.10 15.82
N VAL A 96 1.65 -7.18 14.89
CA VAL A 96 2.15 -5.81 15.13
C VAL A 96 1.38 -4.81 14.27
N ARG A 97 1.42 -3.53 14.64
CA ARG A 97 0.71 -2.46 13.91
C ARG A 97 1.48 -1.86 12.72
N GLY A 98 2.78 -2.13 12.64
CA GLY A 98 3.65 -1.67 11.57
C GLY A 98 4.67 -2.74 11.24
N PHE A 99 4.75 -3.13 9.98
CA PHE A 99 5.66 -4.18 9.53
C PHE A 99 5.98 -4.04 8.04
N THR A 100 7.10 -4.62 7.64
CA THR A 100 7.57 -4.59 6.26
C THR A 100 7.40 -5.95 5.63
N GLN A 101 6.71 -5.99 4.50
CA GLN A 101 6.46 -7.20 3.74
C GLN A 101 7.39 -7.21 2.51
N ASP A 102 7.92 -8.39 2.17
CA ASP A 102 8.47 -8.63 0.83
C ASP A 102 7.27 -8.78 -0.12
N ASP A 103 6.79 -7.65 -0.64
CA ASP A 103 5.53 -7.55 -1.38
C ASP A 103 5.80 -7.38 -2.88
N ALA A 104 4.91 -7.96 -3.70
CA ALA A 104 5.07 -7.93 -5.15
C ALA A 104 3.73 -8.02 -5.89
N HIS A 105 3.66 -7.33 -7.03
CA HIS A 105 2.49 -7.29 -7.91
C HIS A 105 2.92 -7.56 -9.37
N ILE A 106 2.19 -8.45 -10.05
CA ILE A 106 2.48 -8.94 -11.41
C ILE A 106 1.25 -8.72 -12.30
#